data_AF-A0A934GCA5-F1
#
_entry.id   AF-A0A934GCA5-F1
#
_cell.length_a   1.000
_cell.length_b   1.000
_cell.length_c   1.000
_cell.angle_alpha   90.00
_cell.angle_beta   90.00
_cell.angle_gamma   90.00
#
_symmetry.space_group_name_H-M   'P 1'
#
loop_
_entity.id
_entity.type
_entity.pdbx_description
1 polymer ?
#
loop_
_entity_poly.entity_id
_entity_poly.type
_entity_poly.pdbx_seq_one_letter_code
_entity_poly.pdbx_strand_id
1 'polypeptide(L)'
;MLLGAVFSSVLTLPFALPFSANVHDLVLLAVLGCLQLGLPCMLMVRASPQLSAPEIALLALLEVVLGPLWAWLGAGEAPAPATLAGGALVIAALLLNELAALGVRVRARRGA
;
A
#
# COMPACT_ATOMS: atom_id res chain seq x y z
N MET A 1 14.92 -0.85 0.06
CA MET A 1 14.44 -0.48 1.41
C MET A 1 15.53 0.02 2.33
N LEU A 2 16.64 -0.72 2.55
CA LEU A 2 17.70 -0.27 3.46
C LEU A 2 18.27 1.12 3.11
N LEU A 3 18.61 1.38 1.85
CA LEU A 3 19.05 2.72 1.43
C LEU A 3 18.00 3.81 1.68
N GLY A 4 16.72 3.54 1.38
CA GLY A 4 15.63 4.48 1.60
C GLY A 4 15.37 4.77 3.08
N ALA A 5 15.45 3.75 3.94
CA ALA A 5 15.32 3.88 5.38
C ALA A 5 16.49 4.64 5.99
N VAL A 6 17.72 4.37 5.55
CA VAL A 6 18.92 5.12 5.95
C VAL A 6 18.80 6.58 5.53
N PHE A 7 18.36 6.84 4.29
CA PHE A 7 18.20 8.21 3.77
C PHE A 7 17.09 8.97 4.51
N SER A 8 15.95 8.33 4.78
CA SER A 8 14.87 8.91 5.59
C SER A 8 15.34 9.21 7.01
N SER A 9 16.04 8.28 7.66
CA SER A 9 16.55 8.45 9.03
C SER A 9 17.55 9.62 9.15
N VAL A 10 18.43 9.77 8.15
CA VAL A 10 19.38 10.89 8.10
C VAL A 10 18.66 12.23 7.92
N LEU A 11 17.60 12.26 7.10
CA LEU A 11 16.84 13.49 6.83
C LEU A 11 15.92 13.92 7.97
N THR A 12 15.37 12.99 8.76
CA THR A 12 14.52 13.31 9.92
C THR A 12 15.29 13.60 11.21
N LEU A 13 16.56 13.17 11.31
CA LEU A 13 17.45 13.40 12.46
C LEU A 13 17.51 14.88 12.95
N PRO A 14 17.67 15.91 12.09
CA PRO A 14 17.75 17.30 12.55
C PRO A 14 16.40 17.84 13.06
N PHE A 15 15.28 17.25 12.66
CA PHE A 15 13.93 17.66 13.04
C PHE A 15 13.42 16.97 14.33
N ALA A 16 14.16 15.99 14.84
CA ALA A 16 13.81 15.21 16.04
C ALA A 16 14.39 15.76 17.36
N LEU A 17 15.06 16.92 17.33
CA LEU A 17 15.59 17.60 18.52
C LEU A 17 14.60 18.68 18.99
N PRO A 18 14.10 18.67 20.24
CA PRO A 18 14.50 17.84 21.38
C PRO A 18 13.81 16.47 21.36
N PHE A 19 14.57 15.40 21.63
CA PHE A 19 14.08 14.03 21.73
C PHE A 19 13.12 13.90 22.94
N SER A 20 11.86 14.28 22.74
CA SER A 20 10.76 14.14 23.68
C SER A 20 9.85 12.96 23.30
N ALA A 21 10.41 11.94 22.65
CA ALA A 21 9.69 10.73 22.27
C ALA A 21 9.64 9.78 23.47
N ASN A 22 8.44 9.45 23.93
CA ASN A 22 8.24 8.50 25.02
C ASN A 22 8.49 7.06 24.50
N VAL A 23 8.85 6.12 25.39
CA VAL A 23 9.04 4.70 25.03
C VAL A 23 7.79 4.13 24.37
N HIS A 24 6.61 4.60 24.79
CA HIS A 24 5.33 4.24 24.18
C HIS A 24 5.24 4.66 22.70
N ASP A 25 5.64 5.88 22.35
CA ASP A 25 5.62 6.37 20.97
C ASP A 25 6.62 5.61 20.10
N LEU A 26 7.77 5.25 20.66
CA LEU A 26 8.79 4.48 19.95
C LEU A 26 8.29 3.05 19.64
N VAL A 27 7.57 2.43 20.58
CA VAL A 27 6.94 1.11 20.36
C VAL A 27 5.83 1.21 19.32
N LEU A 28 4.97 2.23 19.39
CA LEU A 28 3.93 2.45 18.39
C LEU A 28 4.54 2.66 17.00
N LEU A 29 5.56 3.50 16.86
CA LEU A 29 6.27 3.71 15.60
C LEU A 29 6.94 2.44 15.07
N ALA A 30 7.54 1.62 15.95
CA ALA A 30 8.14 0.36 15.55
C ALA A 30 7.10 -0.66 15.06
N VAL A 31 5.96 -0.76 15.75
CA VAL A 31 4.85 -1.65 15.36
C VAL A 31 4.20 -1.17 14.07
N LEU A 32 3.91 0.13 13.95
CA LEU A 32 3.39 0.74 12.72
C LEU A 32 4.38 0.55 11.58
N GLY A 33 5.67 0.82 11.76
CA GLY A 33 6.67 0.61 10.71
C GLY A 33 6.78 -0.85 10.27
N CYS A 34 6.85 -1.79 11.22
CA CYS A 34 6.97 -3.22 10.91
C CYS A 34 5.70 -3.79 10.26
N LEU A 35 4.51 -3.42 10.74
CA LEU A 35 3.26 -3.93 10.19
C LEU A 35 2.84 -3.16 8.94
N GLN A 36 2.82 -1.82 8.97
CA GLN A 36 2.39 -1.00 7.84
C GLN A 36 3.35 -1.07 6.65
N LEU A 37 4.67 -1.12 6.87
CA LEU A 37 5.63 -1.20 5.75
C LEU A 37 6.09 -2.63 5.48
N GLY A 38 6.23 -3.46 6.53
CA GLY A 38 6.73 -4.83 6.38
C GLY A 38 5.70 -5.78 5.76
N LEU A 39 4.42 -5.65 6.12
CA LEU A 39 3.35 -6.51 5.61
C LEU A 39 3.13 -6.36 4.08
N PRO A 40 2.96 -5.16 3.51
CA PRO A 40 2.86 -5.00 2.06
C PRO A 40 4.13 -5.42 1.33
N CYS A 41 5.30 -5.22 1.93
CA CYS A 41 6.56 -5.66 1.31
C CYS A 41 6.68 -7.17 1.27
N MET A 42 6.32 -7.88 2.34
CA MET A 42 6.27 -9.35 2.34
C MET A 42 5.27 -9.88 1.31
N LEU A 43 4.09 -9.24 1.20
CA LEU A 43 3.10 -9.56 0.19
C LEU A 43 3.64 -9.33 -1.23
N MET A 44 4.29 -8.20 -1.49
CA MET A 44 4.86 -7.86 -2.79
C MET A 44 6.00 -8.79 -3.19
N VAL A 45 6.89 -9.15 -2.25
CA VAL A 45 7.98 -10.11 -2.52
C VAL A 45 7.44 -11.50 -2.86
N ARG A 46 6.37 -11.94 -2.18
CA ARG A 46 5.71 -13.22 -2.49
C ARG A 46 4.90 -13.19 -3.79
N ALA A 47 4.31 -12.04 -4.12
CA ALA A 47 3.48 -11.85 -5.31
C ALA A 47 4.31 -11.57 -6.59
N SER A 48 5.49 -10.95 -6.45
CA SER A 48 6.36 -10.54 -7.56
C SER A 48 6.67 -11.62 -8.61
N PRO A 49 6.92 -12.90 -8.25
CA PRO A 49 7.19 -13.92 -9.27
C PRO A 49 5.95 -14.39 -10.04
N GLN A 50 4.73 -14.04 -9.60
CA GLN A 50 3.47 -14.55 -10.16
C GLN A 50 2.62 -13.47 -10.83
N LEU A 51 2.95 -12.19 -10.61
CA LEU A 51 2.15 -11.06 -11.07
C LEU A 51 2.76 -10.36 -12.29
N SER A 52 1.89 -10.05 -13.25
CA SER A 52 2.17 -9.20 -14.40
C SER A 52 2.28 -7.73 -13.97
N ALA A 53 2.98 -6.90 -14.76
CA ALA A 53 3.20 -5.48 -14.46
C ALA A 53 1.95 -4.67 -14.02
N PRO A 54 0.73 -4.90 -14.58
CA PRO A 54 -0.48 -4.21 -14.12
C PRO A 54 -0.95 -4.61 -12.72
N GLU A 55 -0.79 -5.88 -12.34
CA GLU A 55 -1.25 -6.38 -11.03
C GLU A 55 -0.40 -5.81 -9.88
N ILE A 56 0.91 -5.59 -10.13
CA ILE A 56 1.80 -4.92 -9.18
C ILE A 56 1.36 -3.47 -8.95
N ALA A 57 0.99 -2.75 -10.02
CA ALA A 57 0.48 -1.38 -9.90
C ALA A 57 -0.85 -1.33 -9.14
N LEU A 58 -1.72 -2.31 -9.34
CA LEU A 58 -3.00 -2.42 -8.62
C LEU A 58 -2.82 -2.75 -7.14
N LEU A 59 -1.88 -3.64 -6.79
CA LEU A 59 -1.51 -3.89 -5.40
C LEU A 59 -1.00 -2.63 -4.71
N ALA A 60 -0.16 -1.84 -5.40
CA ALA A 60 0.34 -0.58 -4.85
C ALA A 60 -0.80 0.43 -4.61
N LEU A 61 -1.78 0.51 -5.53
CA LEU A 61 -2.96 1.35 -5.35
C LEU A 61 -3.88 0.85 -4.23
N LEU A 62 -4.06 -0.47 -4.11
CA LEU A 62 -4.86 -1.08 -3.06
C LEU A 62 -4.27 -0.80 -1.68
N GLU A 63 -2.95 -0.90 -1.53
CA GLU A 63 -2.24 -0.59 -0.29
C GLU A 63 -2.50 0.86 0.16
N VAL A 64 -2.45 1.82 -0.78
CA VAL A 64 -2.71 3.24 -0.50
C VAL A 64 -4.16 3.48 -0.05
N VAL A 65 -5.13 2.69 -0.53
CA VAL A 65 -6.54 2.77 -0.10
C VAL A 65 -6.76 2.07 1.23
N LEU A 66 -6.04 0.97 1.48
CA LEU A 66 -6.18 0.17 2.69
C LEU A 66 -5.71 0.92 3.94
N GLY A 67 -4.68 1.77 3.82
CA GLY A 67 -4.17 2.59 4.93
C GLY A 67 -5.25 3.48 5.58
N PRO A 68 -5.92 4.37 4.82
CA PRO A 68 -7.05 5.15 5.32
C PRO A 68 -8.23 4.32 5.81
N LEU A 69 -8.51 3.18 5.17
CA LEU A 69 -9.58 2.28 5.61
C LEU A 69 -9.29 1.67 6.99
N TRP A 70 -8.03 1.30 7.22
CA TRP A 70 -7.53 0.78 8.50
C TRP A 70 -7.55 1.86 9.59
N ALA A 71 -7.17 3.08 9.24
CA ALA A 71 -7.25 4.23 10.14
C ALA A 71 -8.70 4.53 10.53
N TRP A 72 -9.66 4.45 9.59
CA TRP A 72 -11.07 4.59 9.92
C TRP A 72 -11.56 3.49 10.87
N LEU A 73 -11.19 2.23 10.63
CA LEU A 73 -11.56 1.10 11.49
C LEU A 73 -10.96 1.19 12.90
N GLY A 74 -9.72 1.69 13.03
CA GLY A 74 -8.99 1.75 14.31
C GLY A 74 -9.19 3.04 15.10
N ALA A 75 -9.32 4.18 14.42
CA ALA A 75 -9.43 5.51 15.04
C ALA A 75 -10.84 6.12 14.95
N GLY A 76 -11.74 5.53 14.14
CA GLY A 76 -13.13 6.00 14.00
C GLY A 76 -13.29 7.34 13.28
N GLU A 77 -12.21 7.95 12.77
CA GLU A 77 -12.28 9.21 12.04
C GLU A 77 -12.91 8.98 10.67
N ALA A 78 -14.09 9.56 10.46
CA ALA A 78 -14.85 9.42 9.22
C ALA A 78 -13.97 9.77 7.99
N PRO A 79 -13.79 8.83 7.04
CA PRO A 79 -12.90 9.06 5.91
C PRO A 79 -13.47 10.20 5.07
N ALA A 80 -12.61 11.16 4.72
CA ALA A 80 -12.98 12.26 3.84
C ALA A 80 -13.59 11.70 2.53
N PRO A 81 -14.56 12.40 1.93
CA PRO A 81 -15.19 11.96 0.69
C PRO A 81 -14.17 11.75 -0.45
N ALA A 82 -13.04 12.46 -0.42
CA ALA A 82 -11.92 12.25 -1.36
C ALA A 82 -11.28 10.85 -1.24
N THR A 83 -11.15 10.31 -0.03
CA THR A 83 -10.63 8.95 0.22
C THR A 83 -11.57 7.89 -0.34
N LEU A 84 -12.88 8.08 -0.16
CA LEU A 84 -13.91 7.19 -0.73
C LEU A 84 -13.91 7.24 -2.26
N ALA A 85 -13.80 8.42 -2.85
CA ALA A 85 -13.72 8.59 -4.31
C ALA A 85 -12.46 7.95 -4.89
N GLY A 86 -11.30 8.14 -4.23
CA GLY A 86 -10.05 7.47 -4.61
C GLY A 86 -10.15 5.95 -4.51
N GLY A 87 -10.71 5.43 -3.42
CA GLY A 87 -10.94 3.99 -3.24
C GLY A 87 -11.85 3.39 -4.31
N ALA A 88 -12.96 4.07 -4.65
CA ALA A 88 -13.86 3.65 -5.72
C ALA A 88 -13.17 3.62 -7.08
N LEU A 89 -12.31 4.61 -7.39
CA LEU A 89 -11.55 4.67 -8.64
C LEU A 89 -10.53 3.51 -8.75
N VAL A 90 -9.86 3.14 -7.66
CA VAL A 90 -8.95 1.99 -7.62
C VAL A 90 -9.70 0.68 -7.84
N ILE A 91 -10.85 0.48 -7.20
CA ILE A 91 -11.68 -0.72 -7.41
C ILE A 91 -12.20 -0.78 -8.86
N ALA A 92 -12.61 0.35 -9.43
CA ALA A 92 -13.02 0.41 -10.83
C ALA A 92 -11.86 0.06 -11.78
N ALA A 93 -10.65 0.57 -11.52
CA ALA A 93 -9.47 0.23 -12.30
C ALA A 93 -9.12 -1.26 -12.20
N LEU A 94 -9.23 -1.86 -11.01
CA LEU A 94 -9.01 -3.30 -10.80
C LEU A 94 -10.01 -4.15 -11.59
N LEU A 95 -11.29 -3.80 -11.54
CA LEU A 95 -12.34 -4.48 -12.31
C LEU A 95 -12.08 -4.40 -13.82
N LEU A 96 -11.71 -3.21 -14.33
CA LEU A 96 -11.40 -3.03 -15.74
C LEU A 96 -10.15 -3.82 -16.16
N ASN A 97 -9.12 -3.88 -15.31
CA ASN A 97 -7.92 -4.66 -15.57
C ASN A 97 -8.21 -6.17 -15.67
N GLU A 98 -8.97 -6.72 -14.71
CA GLU A 98 -9.37 -8.13 -14.75
C GLU A 98 -10.24 -8.46 -15.95
N LEU A 99 -11.20 -7.58 -16.29
CA LEU A 99 -12.04 -7.74 -17.48
C LEU A 99 -11.21 -7.70 -18.78
N ALA A 100 -10.23 -6.81 -18.87
CA ALA A 100 -9.30 -6.75 -20.00
C ALA A 100 -8.44 -8.01 -20.08
N ALA A 101 -7.90 -8.48 -18.95
CA ALA A 101 -7.11 -9.69 -18.86
C ALA A 101 -7.90 -10.94 -19.28
N LEU A 102 -9.15 -11.07 -18.85
CA LEU A 102 -10.07 -12.13 -19.27
C LEU A 102 -10.40 -12.04 -20.76
N GLY A 103 -10.65 -10.84 -21.28
CA GLY A 103 -10.91 -10.61 -22.71
C GLY A 103 -9.75 -11.05 -23.60
N VAL A 104 -8.51 -10.78 -23.18
CA VAL A 104 -7.29 -11.24 -23.88
C VAL A 104 -7.18 -12.77 -23.87
N ARG A 105 -7.45 -13.42 -22.72
CA ARG A 105 -7.40 -14.90 -22.61
C ARG A 105 -8.46 -15.59 -23.47
N VAL A 106 -9.67 -15.02 -23.57
CA VAL A 106 -10.75 -15.54 -24.41
C VAL A 106 -10.43 -15.37 -25.91
N ARG A 107 -9.80 -14.26 -26.29
CA ARG A 107 -9.37 -14.01 -27.68
C ARG A 107 -8.26 -14.97 -28.10
N ALA A 108 -7.32 -15.27 -27.22
CA ALA A 108 -6.23 -16.21 -27.46
C ALA A 108 -6.72 -17.66 -27.65
N ARG A 109 -7.77 -18.10 -26.94
CA ARG A 109 -8.36 -19.45 -27.10
C ARG A 109 -9.23 -19.64 -28.34
N ARG A 110 -9.70 -18.56 -28.97
CA ARG A 110 -10.52 -18.62 -30.20
C ARG A 110 -9.70 -18.63 -31.49
N GLY A 111 -8.39 -18.37 -31.41
CA GLY A 111 -7.47 -18.36 -32.55
C GLY A 111 -6.60 -19.62 -32.66
N ALA A 112 -6.84 -20.63 -31.81
CA ALA A 112 -6.23 -21.97 -31.86
C ALA A 112 -7.32 -22.99 -32.17
#